data_AF-A0A7X6V1S2-F1
#
_entry.id   AF-A0A7X6V1S2-F1
#
_cell.length_a   1.000
_cell.length_b   1.000
_cell.length_c   1.000
_cell.angle_alpha   90.00
_cell.angle_beta   90.00
_cell.angle_gamma   90.00
#
_symmetry.space_group_name_H-M   'P 1'
#
loop_
_entity.id
_entity.type
_entity.pdbx_description
1 polymer ?
#
loop_
_entity_poly.entity_id
_entity_poly.type
_entity_poly.pdbx_seq_one_letter_code
_entity_poly.pdbx_strand_id
1 'polypeptide(L)'
;MTQLTRLLALVLLITAASAAAREIRTWTSASGATIEAAYLEQQFDLVILQTTDGEKIKIRADRLSADDQRYLAELRQVRPPQRRSDDADDAPIPPALAELFGRRLINAKGQKVSTAVLAGKKIGLYFSASWCPPCRAFTPVLVNTYNQLKADAQPFEVVLVTSDQDAAAMRAYMRSYDMPWLAIPFGDKAIPALKRKYSISGIPALVIINDDAQTLSSDARSQVTSQGPKAYPTW
;
A
#
# COMPACT_ATOMS: atom_id res chain seq x y z
N MET A 1 -63.11 -6.61 -0.08
CA MET A 1 -62.03 -7.59 0.10
C MET A 1 -60.90 -7.22 -0.87
N THR A 2 -60.16 -6.14 -0.59
CA THR A 2 -58.81 -6.15 0.02
C THR A 2 -57.81 -7.07 -0.67
N GLN A 3 -56.78 -6.47 -1.28
CA GLN A 3 -55.34 -6.85 -1.31
C GLN A 3 -54.70 -6.08 -2.48
N LEU A 4 -54.28 -4.83 -2.21
CA LEU A 4 -52.90 -4.43 -1.92
C LEU A 4 -52.07 -4.17 -3.19
N THR A 5 -52.09 -2.89 -3.56
CA THR A 5 -51.07 -2.13 -4.29
C THR A 5 -49.65 -2.54 -3.88
N ARG A 6 -48.88 -3.10 -4.83
CA ARG A 6 -47.43 -3.24 -4.66
C ARG A 6 -46.76 -1.89 -4.89
N LEU A 7 -46.39 -1.26 -3.78
CA LEU A 7 -45.51 -0.10 -3.73
C LEU A 7 -44.17 -0.45 -4.40
N LEU A 8 -43.85 0.21 -5.52
CA LEU A 8 -42.48 0.24 -6.04
C LEU A 8 -41.67 1.12 -5.08
N ALA A 9 -40.92 0.51 -4.17
CA ALA A 9 -39.87 1.21 -3.44
C ALA A 9 -38.69 1.43 -4.40
N LEU A 10 -38.67 2.60 -5.03
CA LEU A 10 -37.53 3.10 -5.81
C LEU A 10 -36.39 3.42 -4.82
N VAL A 11 -35.53 2.44 -4.56
CA VAL A 11 -34.29 2.66 -3.81
C VAL A 11 -33.32 3.38 -4.75
N LEU A 12 -33.34 4.72 -4.72
CA LEU A 12 -32.27 5.55 -5.26
C LEU A 12 -31.03 5.32 -4.40
N LEU A 13 -30.16 4.39 -4.84
CA LEU A 13 -28.78 4.31 -4.37
C LEU A 13 -28.05 5.53 -4.91
N ILE A 14 -28.06 6.60 -4.12
CA ILE A 14 -27.12 7.71 -4.28
C ILE A 14 -25.74 7.12 -3.93
N THR A 15 -24.97 6.76 -4.94
CA THR A 15 -23.53 6.56 -4.75
C THR A 15 -22.95 7.92 -4.40
N ALA A 16 -22.73 8.16 -3.11
CA ALA A 16 -21.88 9.24 -2.66
C ALA A 16 -20.46 8.91 -3.14
N ALA A 17 -20.11 9.39 -4.34
CA ALA A 17 -18.72 9.60 -4.68
C ALA A 17 -18.17 10.54 -3.60
N SER A 18 -17.28 10.04 -2.75
CA SER A 18 -16.59 10.85 -1.75
C SER A 18 -15.65 11.81 -2.46
N ALA A 19 -16.22 12.89 -2.96
CA ALA A 19 -15.57 14.18 -3.04
C ALA A 19 -16.14 14.99 -1.87
N ALA A 20 -15.78 14.62 -0.65
CA ALA A 20 -15.88 15.60 0.43
C ALA A 20 -14.98 16.76 0.00
N ALA A 21 -15.60 17.85 -0.45
CA ALA A 21 -14.90 19.09 -0.71
C ALA A 21 -14.02 19.37 0.52
N ARG A 22 -12.71 19.46 0.29
CA ARG A 22 -11.73 19.72 1.34
C ARG A 22 -12.09 21.05 1.97
N GLU A 23 -12.55 21.02 3.23
CA GLU A 23 -13.09 22.17 3.93
C GLU A 23 -12.04 23.30 4.00
N ILE A 24 -12.39 24.48 3.49
CA ILE A 24 -11.54 25.68 3.59
C ILE A 24 -11.60 26.16 5.03
N ARG A 25 -10.42 26.40 5.64
CA ARG A 25 -10.30 26.99 6.97
C ARG A 25 -9.18 28.01 7.02
N THR A 26 -9.16 28.80 8.09
CA THR A 26 -8.06 29.71 8.39
C THR A 26 -6.89 28.95 9.00
N TRP A 27 -5.72 29.09 8.41
CA TRP A 27 -4.43 28.62 8.91
C TRP A 27 -3.63 29.81 9.41
N THR A 28 -2.88 29.61 10.48
CA THR A 28 -2.13 30.65 11.17
C THR A 28 -0.67 30.23 11.27
N SER A 29 0.23 31.13 10.89
CA SER A 29 1.67 30.93 11.10
C SER A 29 2.04 31.10 12.57
N ALA A 30 3.24 30.64 12.96
CA ALA A 30 3.80 30.89 14.28
C ALA A 30 3.99 32.41 14.58
N SER A 31 4.04 33.24 13.54
CA SER A 31 4.11 34.71 13.66
C SER A 31 2.74 35.38 13.71
N GLY A 32 1.64 34.63 13.66
CA GLY A 32 0.26 35.14 13.71
C GLY A 32 -0.34 35.58 12.37
N ALA A 33 0.38 35.40 11.25
CA ALA A 33 -0.18 35.68 9.93
C ALA A 33 -1.18 34.59 9.52
N THR A 34 -2.29 34.97 8.89
CA THR A 34 -3.37 34.04 8.56
C THR A 34 -3.57 33.87 7.06
N ILE A 35 -4.10 32.71 6.66
CA ILE A 35 -4.45 32.39 5.28
C ILE A 35 -5.67 31.47 5.23
N GLU A 36 -6.59 31.71 4.30
CA GLU A 36 -7.70 30.80 4.03
C GLU A 36 -7.30 29.78 2.98
N ALA A 37 -7.30 28.51 3.36
CA ALA A 37 -6.93 27.43 2.47
C ALA A 37 -7.56 26.10 2.87
N ALA A 38 -7.78 25.24 1.89
CA ALA A 38 -8.15 23.84 2.09
C ALA A 38 -6.90 22.98 2.33
N TYR A 39 -6.96 22.06 3.29
CA TYR A 39 -5.91 21.05 3.45
C TYR A 39 -5.95 20.05 2.28
N LEU A 40 -4.83 19.86 1.60
CA LEU A 40 -4.71 18.84 0.56
C LEU A 40 -4.17 17.53 1.11
N GLU A 41 -2.96 17.57 1.64
CA GLU A 41 -2.24 16.41 2.18
C GLU A 41 -1.03 16.87 3.01
N GLN A 42 -0.39 15.92 3.70
CA GLN A 42 0.84 16.16 4.43
C GLN A 42 1.89 15.12 4.03
N GLN A 43 3.06 15.62 3.61
CA GLN A 43 4.22 14.82 3.25
C GLN A 43 5.33 15.09 4.27
N PHE A 44 5.61 14.14 5.15
CA PHE A 44 6.55 14.31 6.26
C PHE A 44 6.19 15.53 7.14
N ASP A 45 7.02 16.57 7.13
CA ASP A 45 6.86 17.82 7.86
C ASP A 45 6.21 18.94 7.02
N LEU A 46 5.93 18.70 5.73
CA LEU A 46 5.31 19.68 4.83
C LEU A 46 3.79 19.46 4.73
N VAL A 47 3.05 20.51 5.07
CA VAL A 47 1.61 20.62 4.90
C VAL A 47 1.34 21.30 3.56
N ILE A 48 0.56 20.64 2.71
CA ILE A 48 0.18 21.19 1.41
C ILE A 48 -1.24 21.72 1.54
N LEU A 49 -1.38 23.03 1.35
CA LEU A 49 -2.66 23.73 1.37
C LEU A 49 -2.99 24.26 -0.02
N GLN A 50 -4.27 24.41 -0.31
CA GLN A 50 -4.76 25.07 -1.51
C GLN A 50 -5.55 26.31 -1.13
N THR A 51 -5.07 27.47 -1.55
CA THR A 51 -5.72 28.77 -1.35
C THR A 51 -7.00 28.87 -2.17
N THR A 52 -7.80 29.90 -1.89
CA THR A 52 -9.11 30.12 -2.55
C THR A 52 -9.01 30.43 -4.05
N ASP A 53 -7.86 30.93 -4.52
CA ASP A 53 -7.54 31.13 -5.94
C ASP A 53 -6.95 29.87 -6.61
N GLY A 54 -6.79 28.78 -5.85
CA GLY A 54 -6.34 27.49 -6.34
C GLY A 54 -4.83 27.26 -6.28
N GLU A 55 -4.03 28.23 -5.81
CA GLU A 55 -2.59 28.06 -5.61
C GLU A 55 -2.29 26.99 -4.54
N LYS A 56 -1.28 26.15 -4.79
CA LYS A 56 -0.81 25.17 -3.81
C LYS A 56 0.40 25.69 -3.08
N ILE A 57 0.26 25.89 -1.78
CA ILE A 57 1.35 26.34 -0.91
C ILE A 57 1.85 25.20 -0.03
N LYS A 58 3.16 25.19 0.23
CA LYS A 58 3.81 24.20 1.10
C LYS A 58 4.34 24.90 2.33
N ILE A 59 3.80 24.55 3.49
CA ILE A 59 4.17 25.13 4.77
C ILE A 59 4.70 24.03 5.67
N ARG A 60 5.82 24.29 6.35
CA ARG A 60 6.31 23.38 7.38
C ARG A 60 5.35 23.36 8.56
N ALA A 61 4.98 22.18 9.04
CA ALA A 61 4.03 22.01 10.14
C ALA A 61 4.49 22.72 11.43
N ASP A 62 5.80 22.75 11.69
CA ASP A 62 6.40 23.44 12.84
C ASP A 62 6.32 24.97 12.77
N ARG A 63 5.99 25.53 11.59
CA ARG A 63 5.77 26.97 11.38
C ARG A 63 4.31 27.38 11.47
N LEU A 64 3.40 26.44 11.69
CA LEU A 64 1.99 26.73 11.95
C LEU A 64 1.75 26.93 13.45
N SER A 65 0.64 27.58 13.77
CA SER A 65 0.20 27.80 15.15
C SER A 65 -0.01 26.48 15.90
N ALA A 66 0.02 26.52 17.24
CA ALA A 66 -0.23 25.32 18.04
C ALA A 66 -1.61 24.71 17.77
N ASP A 67 -2.63 25.54 17.48
CA ASP A 67 -3.97 25.05 17.17
C ASP A 67 -4.05 24.42 15.78
N ASP A 68 -3.33 24.94 14.80
CA ASP A 68 -3.23 24.30 13.48
C ASP A 68 -2.42 23.01 13.53
N GLN A 69 -1.38 22.95 14.36
CA GLN A 69 -0.64 21.72 14.62
C GLN A 69 -1.54 20.66 15.28
N ARG A 70 -2.41 21.06 16.22
CA ARG A 70 -3.43 20.17 16.82
C ARG A 70 -4.44 19.71 15.77
N TYR A 71 -4.96 20.61 14.96
CA TYR A 71 -5.87 20.26 13.87
C TYR A 71 -5.25 19.27 12.87
N LEU A 72 -3.98 19.46 12.50
CA LEU A 72 -3.26 18.49 11.66
C LEU A 72 -3.08 17.14 12.35
N ALA A 73 -2.87 17.13 13.67
CA ALA A 73 -2.83 15.90 14.45
C ALA A 73 -4.19 15.19 14.49
N GLU A 74 -5.30 15.93 14.55
CA GLU A 74 -6.67 15.40 14.48
C GLU A 74 -7.00 14.87 13.08
N LEU A 75 -6.64 15.58 12.01
CA LEU A 75 -6.81 15.10 10.64
C LEU A 75 -6.07 13.78 10.38
N ARG A 76 -4.92 13.57 11.01
CA ARG A 76 -4.21 12.28 10.97
C ARG A 76 -5.01 11.16 11.64
N GLN A 77 -5.89 11.49 12.59
CA GLN A 77 -6.75 10.54 13.30
C GLN A 77 -8.10 10.29 12.60
N VAL A 78 -8.60 11.23 11.78
CA VAL A 78 -9.92 11.13 11.07
C VAL A 78 -9.82 10.47 9.68
N ARG A 79 -8.63 10.02 9.26
CA ARG A 79 -8.46 9.14 8.09
C ARG A 79 -9.34 7.89 8.25
N PRO A 80 -10.02 7.36 7.21
CA PRO A 80 -10.74 6.08 7.31
C PRO A 80 -9.82 5.05 7.96
N PRO A 81 -10.32 4.27 8.93
CA PRO A 81 -9.52 3.70 10.01
C PRO A 81 -8.28 3.03 9.43
N GLN A 82 -7.14 3.70 9.57
CA GLN A 82 -5.89 2.99 9.55
C GLN A 82 -5.87 2.29 10.90
N ARG A 83 -6.30 1.02 10.88
CA ARG A 83 -6.20 0.08 12.01
C ARG A 83 -4.92 0.39 12.78
N ARG A 84 -5.02 0.55 14.10
CA ARG A 84 -3.85 0.81 14.95
C ARG A 84 -2.80 -0.24 14.61
N SER A 85 -1.50 0.10 14.68
CA SER A 85 -0.42 -0.88 14.54
C SER A 85 -0.65 -2.11 15.43
N ASP A 86 -1.33 -1.90 16.56
CA ASP A 86 -1.66 -2.89 17.56
C ASP A 86 -2.84 -3.77 17.08
N ASP A 87 -3.83 -3.21 16.36
CA ASP A 87 -4.94 -3.96 15.77
C ASP A 87 -4.49 -4.87 14.61
N ALA A 88 -3.39 -4.53 13.93
CA ALA A 88 -2.82 -5.37 12.87
C ALA A 88 -2.07 -6.60 13.42
N ASP A 89 -1.50 -6.49 14.64
CA ASP A 89 -0.88 -7.61 15.33
C ASP A 89 -1.94 -8.59 15.91
N ASP A 90 -3.16 -8.11 16.19
CA ASP A 90 -4.30 -8.92 16.68
C ASP A 90 -5.28 -9.37 15.59
N ALA A 91 -5.22 -8.80 14.37
CA ALA A 91 -6.08 -9.22 13.27
C ALA A 91 -5.80 -10.69 12.89
N PRO A 92 -6.85 -11.50 12.63
CA PRO A 92 -6.68 -12.89 12.26
C PRO A 92 -5.93 -13.00 10.93
N ILE A 93 -4.85 -13.78 10.94
CA ILE A 93 -4.09 -14.11 9.74
C ILE A 93 -4.81 -15.28 9.05
N PRO A 94 -5.18 -15.18 7.75
CA PRO A 94 -5.71 -16.30 7.01
C PRO A 94 -4.79 -17.53 7.14
N PRO A 95 -5.30 -18.73 7.48
CA PRO A 95 -4.45 -19.89 7.75
C PRO A 95 -3.45 -20.21 6.64
N ALA A 96 -3.87 -20.07 5.38
CA ALA A 96 -3.01 -20.27 4.21
C ALA A 96 -1.81 -19.30 4.17
N LEU A 97 -2.02 -18.03 4.54
CA LEU A 97 -0.94 -17.03 4.61
C LEU A 97 -0.04 -17.24 5.82
N ALA A 98 -0.60 -17.68 6.95
CA ALA A 98 0.19 -18.06 8.12
C ALA A 98 1.11 -19.25 7.81
N GLU A 99 0.65 -20.21 7.02
CA GLU A 99 1.46 -21.34 6.57
C GLU A 99 2.57 -20.91 5.58
N LEU A 100 2.25 -20.02 4.63
CA LEU A 100 3.21 -19.56 3.63
C LEU A 100 4.30 -18.63 4.20
N PHE A 101 3.93 -17.70 5.07
CA PHE A 101 4.80 -16.58 5.49
C PHE A 101 5.09 -16.54 6.99
N GLY A 102 4.45 -17.41 7.77
CA GLY A 102 4.42 -17.27 9.22
C GLY A 102 3.60 -16.06 9.66
N ARG A 103 3.94 -15.51 10.83
CA ARG A 103 3.18 -14.42 11.45
C ARG A 103 3.67 -13.03 11.07
N ARG A 104 4.91 -12.91 10.56
CA ARG A 104 5.58 -11.62 10.42
C ARG A 104 6.44 -11.53 9.17
N LEU A 105 6.23 -10.45 8.44
CA LEU A 105 7.10 -9.96 7.38
C LEU A 105 7.94 -8.79 7.91
N ILE A 106 8.78 -8.23 7.05
CA ILE A 106 9.53 -7.00 7.33
C ILE A 106 9.37 -5.97 6.21
N ASN A 107 9.46 -4.70 6.55
CA ASN A 107 9.58 -3.62 5.56
C ASN A 107 11.07 -3.27 5.29
N ALA A 108 11.32 -2.31 4.39
CA ALA A 108 12.68 -1.86 4.04
C ALA A 108 13.50 -1.28 5.22
N LYS A 109 12.81 -0.85 6.30
CA LYS A 109 13.43 -0.38 7.56
C LYS A 109 13.77 -1.54 8.51
N GLY A 110 13.42 -2.79 8.15
CA GLY A 110 13.59 -3.97 9.00
C GLY A 110 12.54 -4.09 10.11
N GLN A 111 11.52 -3.23 10.12
CA GLN A 111 10.43 -3.31 11.09
C GLN A 111 9.55 -4.50 10.76
N LYS A 112 9.16 -5.25 11.79
CA LYS A 112 8.25 -6.39 11.66
C LYS A 112 6.83 -5.89 11.39
N VAL A 113 6.15 -6.55 10.48
CA VAL A 113 4.76 -6.27 10.09
C VAL A 113 3.97 -7.57 10.13
N SER A 114 2.82 -7.59 10.80
CA SER A 114 1.93 -8.75 10.83
C SER A 114 1.54 -9.18 9.41
N THR A 115 1.51 -10.49 9.14
CA THR A 115 1.05 -11.03 7.86
C THR A 115 -0.44 -10.81 7.61
N ALA A 116 -1.21 -10.42 8.64
CA ALA A 116 -2.63 -10.08 8.51
C ALA A 116 -2.87 -8.91 7.54
N VAL A 117 -1.87 -8.07 7.29
CA VAL A 117 -1.96 -6.98 6.29
C VAL A 117 -2.15 -7.48 4.85
N LEU A 118 -1.94 -8.77 4.60
CA LEU A 118 -2.13 -9.40 3.29
C LEU A 118 -3.56 -9.90 3.05
N ALA A 119 -4.39 -10.01 4.10
CA ALA A 119 -5.75 -10.53 3.99
C ALA A 119 -6.61 -9.70 3.02
N GLY A 120 -7.41 -10.36 2.19
CA GLY A 120 -8.29 -9.75 1.20
C GLY A 120 -7.58 -9.11 0.01
N LYS A 121 -6.29 -9.42 -0.24
CA LYS A 121 -5.50 -8.84 -1.35
C LYS A 121 -5.03 -9.90 -2.33
N LYS A 122 -4.81 -9.48 -3.58
CA LYS A 122 -3.90 -10.18 -4.49
C LYS A 122 -2.46 -9.91 -4.03
N ILE A 123 -1.65 -10.95 -3.96
CA ILE A 123 -0.29 -10.90 -3.40
C ILE A 123 0.70 -11.30 -4.49
N GLY A 124 1.60 -10.39 -4.85
CA GLY A 124 2.72 -10.67 -5.72
C GLY A 124 3.92 -11.22 -4.96
N LEU A 125 4.22 -12.51 -5.14
CA LEU A 125 5.46 -13.14 -4.67
C LEU A 125 6.59 -12.76 -5.61
N TYR A 126 7.41 -11.79 -5.21
CA TYR A 126 8.49 -11.28 -6.04
C TYR A 126 9.81 -11.97 -5.69
N PHE A 127 10.26 -12.90 -6.53
CA PHE A 127 11.53 -13.60 -6.37
C PHE A 127 12.64 -12.80 -7.05
N SER A 128 13.59 -12.29 -6.25
CA SER A 128 14.57 -11.34 -6.73
C SER A 128 15.85 -11.29 -5.88
N ALA A 129 16.87 -10.57 -6.35
CA ALA A 129 18.09 -10.25 -5.60
C ALA A 129 18.77 -8.99 -6.13
N SER A 130 19.55 -8.33 -5.28
CA SER A 130 20.30 -7.10 -5.60
C SER A 130 21.37 -7.32 -6.68
N TRP A 131 22.05 -8.46 -6.61
CA TRP A 131 23.16 -8.82 -7.50
C TRP A 131 22.71 -9.21 -8.91
N CYS A 132 21.43 -9.53 -9.09
CA CYS A 132 20.85 -10.00 -10.34
C CYS A 132 20.55 -8.83 -11.33
N PRO A 133 21.24 -8.74 -12.48
CA PRO A 133 21.01 -7.65 -13.45
C PRO A 133 19.58 -7.56 -14.01
N PRO A 134 18.93 -8.64 -14.48
CA PRO A 134 17.56 -8.53 -14.98
C PRO A 134 16.56 -8.17 -13.86
N CYS A 135 16.87 -8.51 -12.60
CA CYS A 135 16.08 -8.11 -11.44
C CYS A 135 16.14 -6.60 -11.22
N ARG A 136 17.34 -6.02 -11.29
CA ARG A 136 17.56 -4.57 -11.22
C ARG A 136 16.82 -3.81 -12.33
N ALA A 137 16.68 -4.40 -13.52
CA ALA A 137 15.90 -3.82 -14.61
C ALA A 137 14.38 -3.92 -14.38
N PHE A 138 13.89 -5.04 -13.83
CA PHE A 138 12.46 -5.25 -13.63
C PHE A 138 11.88 -4.53 -12.40
N THR A 139 12.67 -4.38 -11.34
CA THR A 139 12.23 -3.73 -10.08
C THR A 139 11.56 -2.38 -10.26
N PRO A 140 12.14 -1.39 -10.99
CA PRO A 140 11.49 -0.10 -11.17
C PRO A 140 10.15 -0.20 -11.92
N VAL A 141 10.01 -1.17 -12.84
CA VAL A 141 8.74 -1.43 -13.54
C VAL A 141 7.67 -1.93 -12.57
N LEU A 142 8.05 -2.84 -11.67
CA LEU A 142 7.15 -3.35 -10.63
C LEU A 142 6.80 -2.27 -9.60
N VAL A 143 7.74 -1.43 -9.18
CA VAL A 143 7.49 -0.30 -8.27
C VAL A 143 6.48 0.68 -8.89
N ASN A 144 6.68 1.05 -10.15
CA ASN A 144 5.75 1.93 -10.87
C ASN A 144 4.34 1.31 -10.97
N THR A 145 4.27 0.03 -11.31
CA THR A 145 3.00 -0.71 -11.40
C THR A 145 2.30 -0.76 -10.05
N TYR A 146 3.02 -1.11 -8.99
CA TYR A 146 2.49 -1.14 -7.63
C TYR A 146 1.93 0.23 -7.23
N ASN A 147 2.68 1.30 -7.42
CA ASN A 147 2.25 2.65 -7.04
C ASN A 147 0.97 3.08 -7.76
N GLN A 148 0.83 2.75 -9.05
CA GLN A 148 -0.41 3.01 -9.80
C GLN A 148 -1.58 2.19 -9.26
N LEU A 149 -1.39 0.88 -8.98
CA LEU A 149 -2.43 0.05 -8.36
C LEU A 149 -2.83 0.57 -6.97
N LYS A 150 -1.90 1.10 -6.17
CA LYS A 150 -2.22 1.73 -4.89
C LYS A 150 -3.00 3.03 -5.06
N ALA A 151 -2.64 3.87 -6.05
CA ALA A 151 -3.36 5.10 -6.35
C ALA A 151 -4.81 4.82 -6.78
N ASP A 152 -5.02 3.72 -7.50
CA ASP A 152 -6.36 3.23 -7.92
C ASP A 152 -7.09 2.43 -6.82
N ALA A 153 -6.57 2.46 -5.59
CA ALA A 153 -7.11 1.73 -4.43
C ALA A 153 -7.30 0.22 -4.63
N GLN A 154 -6.54 -0.40 -5.55
CA GLN A 154 -6.62 -1.84 -5.79
C GLN A 154 -6.08 -2.62 -4.57
N PRO A 155 -6.76 -3.70 -4.14
CA PRO A 155 -6.29 -4.56 -3.07
C PRO A 155 -5.13 -5.44 -3.58
N PHE A 156 -3.95 -4.83 -3.66
CA PHE A 156 -2.70 -5.44 -4.08
C PHE A 156 -1.60 -5.21 -3.06
N GLU A 157 -0.77 -6.22 -2.84
CA GLU A 157 0.47 -6.16 -2.06
C GLU A 157 1.57 -7.00 -2.70
N VAL A 158 2.83 -6.69 -2.43
CA VAL A 158 3.98 -7.49 -2.88
C VAL A 158 4.76 -8.01 -1.67
N VAL A 159 5.27 -9.24 -1.79
CA VAL A 159 6.19 -9.84 -0.81
C VAL A 159 7.46 -10.26 -1.53
N LEU A 160 8.57 -9.59 -1.21
CA LEU A 160 9.90 -9.96 -1.70
C LEU A 160 10.35 -11.28 -1.07
N VAL A 161 10.67 -12.23 -1.95
CA VAL A 161 11.32 -13.50 -1.64
C VAL A 161 12.78 -13.40 -2.12
N THR A 162 13.66 -12.96 -1.23
CA THR A 162 15.04 -12.61 -1.58
C THR A 162 15.90 -13.83 -1.95
N SER A 163 16.88 -13.60 -2.83
CA SER A 163 18.05 -14.47 -3.07
C SER A 163 19.37 -13.73 -2.80
N ASP A 164 19.32 -12.62 -2.08
CA ASP A 164 20.53 -11.96 -1.56
C ASP A 164 21.27 -12.88 -0.59
N GLN A 165 22.55 -12.58 -0.36
CA GLN A 165 23.41 -13.41 0.49
C GLN A 165 23.33 -13.05 1.97
N ASP A 166 22.80 -11.86 2.29
CA ASP A 166 22.63 -11.39 3.65
C ASP A 166 21.47 -10.39 3.77
N ALA A 167 21.07 -10.13 5.02
CA ALA A 167 19.98 -9.22 5.33
C ALA A 167 20.30 -7.75 5.01
N ALA A 168 21.57 -7.33 5.04
CA ALA A 168 21.96 -5.96 4.74
C ALA A 168 21.83 -5.68 3.24
N ALA A 169 22.29 -6.59 2.38
CA ALA A 169 22.15 -6.53 0.93
C ALA A 169 20.67 -6.51 0.52
N MET A 170 19.85 -7.41 1.08
CA MET A 170 18.40 -7.40 0.86
C MET A 170 17.78 -6.04 1.22
N ARG A 171 18.05 -5.52 2.42
CA ARG A 171 17.48 -4.23 2.84
C ARG A 171 18.02 -3.05 2.03
N ALA A 172 19.29 -3.09 1.63
CA ALA A 172 19.89 -2.07 0.78
C ALA A 172 19.21 -2.03 -0.59
N TYR A 173 18.92 -3.19 -1.16
CA TYR A 173 18.20 -3.33 -2.42
C TYR A 173 16.75 -2.83 -2.34
N MET A 174 16.03 -3.16 -1.26
CA MET A 174 14.71 -2.60 -1.04
C MET A 174 14.74 -1.08 -0.98
N ARG A 175 15.72 -0.48 -0.27
CA ARG A 175 15.86 0.97 -0.17
C ARG A 175 16.31 1.63 -1.47
N SER A 176 17.25 1.03 -2.20
CA SER A 176 17.83 1.65 -3.40
C SER A 176 16.83 1.78 -4.55
N TYR A 177 15.78 0.98 -4.53
CA TYR A 177 14.68 1.02 -5.51
C TYR A 177 13.38 1.56 -4.91
N ASP A 178 13.43 2.11 -3.70
CA ASP A 178 12.26 2.62 -2.99
C ASP A 178 11.08 1.64 -2.98
N MET A 179 11.38 0.35 -2.77
CA MET A 179 10.36 -0.70 -2.77
C MET A 179 9.34 -0.42 -1.65
N PRO A 180 8.06 -0.17 -1.99
CA PRO A 180 7.05 0.24 -1.01
C PRO A 180 6.41 -0.95 -0.26
N TRP A 181 6.90 -2.16 -0.51
CA TRP A 181 6.29 -3.42 -0.09
C TRP A 181 7.12 -4.20 0.93
N LEU A 182 6.61 -5.36 1.33
CA LEU A 182 7.17 -6.19 2.40
C LEU A 182 8.14 -7.25 1.85
N ALA A 183 8.90 -7.87 2.75
CA ALA A 183 9.79 -8.98 2.45
C ALA A 183 9.67 -10.07 3.51
N ILE A 184 9.93 -11.31 3.11
CA ILE A 184 10.18 -12.39 4.06
C ILE A 184 11.52 -12.10 4.75
N PRO A 185 11.62 -12.25 6.09
CA PRO A 185 12.89 -12.08 6.79
C PRO A 185 14.00 -12.93 6.15
N PHE A 186 15.18 -12.33 5.99
CA PHE A 186 16.33 -13.05 5.47
C PHE A 186 16.63 -14.29 6.33
N GLY A 187 16.93 -15.42 5.69
CA GLY A 187 17.21 -16.70 6.36
C GLY A 187 15.96 -17.47 6.80
N ASP A 188 14.74 -16.96 6.61
CA ASP A 188 13.53 -17.69 6.94
C ASP A 188 13.37 -18.93 6.03
N LYS A 189 12.98 -20.06 6.63
CA LYS A 189 12.74 -21.34 5.95
C LYS A 189 11.63 -21.27 4.89
N ALA A 190 10.74 -20.28 4.96
CA ALA A 190 9.73 -20.01 3.95
C ALA A 190 10.35 -19.68 2.58
N ILE A 191 11.52 -19.02 2.54
CA ILE A 191 12.18 -18.64 1.28
C ILE A 191 12.48 -19.86 0.39
N PRO A 192 13.24 -20.87 0.83
CA PRO A 192 13.48 -22.05 0.00
C PRO A 192 12.21 -22.90 -0.21
N ALA A 193 11.26 -22.89 0.72
CA ALA A 193 9.98 -23.60 0.55
C ALA A 193 9.14 -23.01 -0.57
N LEU A 194 9.00 -21.68 -0.62
CA LEU A 194 8.27 -20.96 -1.68
C LEU A 194 8.93 -21.13 -3.04
N LYS A 195 10.26 -21.03 -3.13
CA LYS A 195 11.00 -21.27 -4.37
C LYS A 195 10.69 -22.65 -4.96
N ARG A 196 10.64 -23.69 -4.11
CA ARG A 196 10.25 -25.05 -4.53
C ARG A 196 8.77 -25.13 -4.89
N LYS A 197 7.88 -24.61 -4.04
CA LYS A 197 6.42 -24.65 -4.23
C LYS A 197 5.98 -24.06 -5.57
N TYR A 198 6.61 -22.96 -6.00
CA TYR A 198 6.30 -22.29 -7.26
C TYR A 198 7.30 -22.58 -8.38
N SER A 199 8.12 -23.64 -8.23
CA SER A 199 9.06 -24.11 -9.27
C SER A 199 9.97 -23.00 -9.84
N ILE A 200 10.44 -22.11 -8.97
CA ILE A 200 11.25 -20.95 -9.37
C ILE A 200 12.67 -21.41 -9.73
N SER A 201 12.95 -21.48 -11.03
CA SER A 201 14.26 -21.86 -11.59
C SER A 201 15.16 -20.67 -11.92
N GLY A 202 14.61 -19.45 -11.98
CA GLY A 202 15.34 -18.23 -12.30
C GLY A 202 14.68 -16.97 -11.74
N ILE A 203 15.46 -15.90 -11.64
CA ILE A 203 15.00 -14.58 -11.18
C ILE A 203 15.32 -13.50 -12.23
N PRO A 204 14.49 -12.44 -12.35
CA PRO A 204 13.31 -12.17 -11.52
C PRO A 204 12.09 -12.99 -11.96
N ALA A 205 11.31 -13.46 -10.98
CA ALA A 205 10.01 -14.08 -11.19
C ALA A 205 8.96 -13.39 -10.30
N LEU A 206 7.72 -13.33 -10.79
CA LEU A 206 6.59 -12.77 -10.04
C LEU A 206 5.41 -13.73 -10.21
N VAL A 207 4.92 -14.25 -9.09
CA VAL A 207 3.74 -15.12 -9.02
C VAL A 207 2.66 -14.38 -8.26
N ILE A 208 1.44 -14.31 -8.80
CA ILE A 208 0.28 -13.73 -8.11
C ILE A 208 -0.50 -14.85 -7.45
N ILE A 209 -0.82 -14.65 -6.18
CA ILE A 209 -1.71 -15.50 -5.40
C ILE A 209 -2.85 -14.67 -4.80
N ASN A 210 -3.95 -15.31 -4.40
CA ASN A 210 -4.93 -14.70 -3.49
C ASN A 210 -4.58 -15.00 -2.02
N ASP A 211 -5.40 -14.51 -1.09
CA ASP A 211 -5.25 -14.71 0.35
C ASP A 211 -5.56 -16.14 0.84
N ASP A 212 -6.13 -16.98 -0.02
CA ASP A 212 -6.23 -18.44 0.16
C ASP A 212 -5.00 -19.19 -0.38
N ALA A 213 -3.94 -18.48 -0.77
CA ALA A 213 -2.72 -19.03 -1.36
C ALA A 213 -2.92 -19.79 -2.68
N GLN A 214 -4.02 -19.54 -3.40
CA GLN A 214 -4.24 -20.07 -4.74
C GLN A 214 -3.49 -19.23 -5.76
N THR A 215 -2.82 -19.88 -6.70
CA THR A 215 -2.10 -19.20 -7.79
C THR A 215 -3.10 -18.63 -8.80
N LEU A 216 -3.05 -17.31 -8.95
CA LEU A 216 -3.80 -16.55 -9.95
C LEU A 216 -3.00 -16.38 -11.26
N SER A 217 -1.68 -16.20 -11.14
CA SER A 217 -0.78 -16.12 -12.30
C SER A 217 0.63 -16.56 -11.92
N SER A 218 1.23 -17.44 -12.72
CA SER A 218 2.63 -17.86 -12.58
C SER A 218 3.61 -17.06 -13.45
N ASP A 219 3.11 -16.21 -14.36
CA ASP A 219 3.92 -15.45 -15.34
C ASP A 219 3.68 -13.93 -15.22
N ALA A 220 3.41 -13.46 -14.01
CA ALA A 220 3.05 -12.06 -13.79
C ALA A 220 4.20 -11.09 -14.05
N ARG A 221 5.45 -11.57 -14.05
CA ARG A 221 6.61 -10.76 -14.43
C ARG A 221 6.50 -10.32 -15.89
N SER A 222 6.07 -11.20 -16.80
CA SER A 222 5.86 -10.89 -18.21
C SER A 222 4.62 -10.03 -18.42
N GLN A 223 3.54 -10.32 -17.69
CA GLN A 223 2.30 -9.54 -17.73
C GLN A 223 2.52 -8.09 -17.26
N VAL A 224 3.22 -7.87 -16.14
CA VAL A 224 3.60 -6.53 -15.66
C VAL A 224 4.53 -5.84 -16.66
N THR A 225 5.49 -6.55 -17.27
CA THR A 225 6.40 -5.96 -18.27
C THR A 225 5.65 -5.45 -19.50
N SER A 226 4.64 -6.19 -19.97
CA SER A 226 3.89 -5.88 -21.20
C SER A 226 2.70 -4.94 -20.98
N GLN A 227 2.04 -5.02 -19.82
CA GLN A 227 0.75 -4.36 -19.57
C GLN A 227 0.77 -3.39 -18.39
N GLY A 228 1.82 -3.43 -17.54
CA GLY A 228 1.88 -2.64 -16.31
C GLY A 228 0.68 -2.89 -15.40
N PRO A 229 -0.01 -1.86 -14.87
CA PRO A 229 -1.16 -2.04 -13.98
C PRO A 229 -2.38 -2.66 -14.67
N LYS A 230 -2.46 -2.63 -16.01
CA LYS A 230 -3.58 -3.24 -16.76
C LYS A 230 -3.60 -4.77 -16.68
N ALA A 231 -2.53 -5.40 -16.18
CA ALA A 231 -2.51 -6.83 -15.88
C ALA A 231 -3.43 -7.20 -14.70
N TYR A 232 -3.67 -6.28 -13.75
CA TYR A 232 -4.35 -6.60 -12.49
C TYR A 232 -5.76 -7.20 -12.64
N PRO A 233 -6.64 -6.71 -13.53
CA PRO A 233 -7.97 -7.29 -13.70
C PRO A 233 -7.97 -8.70 -14.31
N THR A 234 -6.85 -9.13 -14.91
CA THR A 234 -6.71 -10.46 -15.54
C THR A 234 -6.23 -11.55 -14.58
N TRP A 235 -5.76 -11.14 -13.40
CA TRP A 235 -5.39 -12.04 -12.31
C TRP A 235 -6.61 -12.46 -11.51
#